data_AF-A0A3M1X328-F1
#
_entry.id   AF-A0A3M1X328-F1
#
_cell.length_a   1.000
_cell.length_b   1.000
_cell.length_c   1.000
_cell.angle_alpha   90.00
_cell.angle_beta   90.00
_cell.angle_gamma   90.00
#
_symmetry.space_group_name_H-M   'P 1'
#
loop_
_entity.id
_entity.type
_entity.pdbx_description
1 polymer ?
#
loop_
_entity_poly.entity_id
_entity_poly.type
_entity_poly.pdbx_seq_one_letter_code
_entity_poly.pdbx_strand_id
1 'polypeptide(L)'
;EGGFDWSNEADVRFILRAAGERNPVEAVLAFLAEAHVCSAAPDGSSNRTEKWDVPTISLAAGEPFPFPDPDSPATLPARLIAGERMIEVAYWGDATSRDNVKFWAGAGGYPGAALLRDALDLMRGRWEEARDDPFSVSAVQTSSFRFDWRRDYVPLDAGFSPNEHGDVQMVGYPLVEILAAIGLSHARPLRIDKLLYRYGVIGTQEALFAPLLLRAALGCAPLPFARRQFRMELGWPGQENQARCILEVTEETIS
;
A
#
# COMPACT_ATOMS: atom_id res chain seq x y z
N GLU A 1 -11.32 3.26 -15.26
CA GLU A 1 -10.27 2.97 -16.26
C GLU A 1 -9.07 3.85 -15.97
N GLY A 2 -7.87 3.45 -16.36
CA GLY A 2 -6.70 4.31 -16.26
C GLY A 2 -5.49 3.81 -17.04
N GLY A 3 -4.39 4.53 -16.94
CA GLY A 3 -3.10 4.20 -17.54
C GLY A 3 -2.14 5.38 -17.46
N PHE A 4 -0.87 5.17 -17.81
CA PHE A 4 0.12 6.24 -17.83
C PHE A 4 0.27 6.91 -19.20
N ASP A 5 0.22 8.23 -19.23
CA ASP A 5 0.64 9.01 -20.40
C ASP A 5 2.16 9.26 -20.33
N TRP A 6 2.87 8.70 -21.29
CA TRP A 6 4.32 8.85 -21.48
C TRP A 6 4.67 9.69 -22.71
N SER A 7 3.70 10.39 -23.30
CA SER A 7 3.95 11.24 -24.47
C SER A 7 4.99 12.34 -24.21
N ASN A 8 5.13 12.74 -22.95
CA ASN A 8 6.19 13.61 -22.46
C ASN A 8 6.95 12.92 -21.30
N GLU A 9 8.19 12.50 -21.55
CA GLU A 9 9.03 11.86 -20.52
C GLU A 9 9.33 12.78 -19.32
N ALA A 10 9.31 14.10 -19.51
CA ALA A 10 9.51 15.07 -18.43
C ALA A 10 8.23 15.34 -17.61
N ASP A 11 7.06 14.89 -18.08
CA ASP A 11 5.76 15.10 -17.43
C ASP A 11 4.89 13.85 -17.61
N VAL A 12 5.32 12.75 -16.97
CA VAL A 12 4.56 11.50 -16.97
C VAL A 12 3.35 11.64 -16.06
N ARG A 13 2.16 11.37 -16.60
CA ARG A 13 0.90 11.48 -15.83
C ARG A 13 0.16 10.16 -15.78
N PHE A 14 -0.50 9.88 -14.67
CA PHE A 14 -1.46 8.78 -14.61
C PHE A 14 -2.87 9.34 -14.86
N ILE A 15 -3.49 8.90 -15.95
CA ILE A 15 -4.84 9.33 -16.33
C ILE A 15 -5.83 8.34 -15.71
N LEU A 16 -6.80 8.87 -14.97
CA LEU A 16 -7.83 8.09 -14.30
C LEU A 16 -9.22 8.57 -14.71
N ARG A 17 -10.10 7.61 -15.01
CA ARG A 17 -11.53 7.82 -15.27
C ARG A 17 -12.35 6.89 -14.40
N ALA A 18 -13.37 7.41 -13.75
CA ALA A 18 -14.36 6.62 -13.01
C ALA A 18 -15.76 6.89 -13.56
N ALA A 19 -16.72 6.05 -13.18
CA ALA A 19 -18.12 6.32 -13.48
C ALA A 19 -18.64 7.52 -12.66
N GLY A 20 -19.47 8.36 -13.29
CA GLY A 20 -20.01 9.57 -12.69
C GLY A 20 -19.26 10.84 -13.09
N GLU A 21 -19.74 11.98 -12.59
CA GLU A 21 -19.25 13.31 -12.97
C GLU A 21 -18.19 13.86 -12.00
N ARG A 22 -18.06 13.26 -10.82
CA ARG A 22 -17.11 13.70 -9.79
C ARG A 22 -15.68 13.37 -10.19
N ASN A 23 -14.74 14.28 -9.90
CA ASN A 23 -13.32 13.99 -10.00
C ASN A 23 -12.97 12.74 -9.13
N PRO A 24 -12.37 11.69 -9.71
CA PRO A 24 -12.13 10.44 -8.99
C PRO A 24 -11.13 10.60 -7.85
N VAL A 25 -10.15 11.50 -7.97
CA VAL A 25 -9.18 11.78 -6.89
C VAL A 25 -9.90 12.43 -5.71
N GLU A 26 -10.71 13.45 -5.95
CA GLU A 26 -11.50 14.10 -4.89
C GLU A 26 -12.49 13.15 -4.20
N ALA A 27 -13.07 12.20 -4.95
CA ALA A 27 -13.95 11.18 -4.39
C ALA A 27 -13.21 10.25 -3.41
N VAL A 28 -11.98 9.85 -3.77
CA VAL A 28 -11.12 9.03 -2.91
C VAL A 28 -10.66 9.82 -1.69
N LEU A 29 -10.19 11.05 -1.87
CA LEU A 29 -9.75 11.90 -0.77
C LEU A 29 -10.89 12.17 0.23
N ALA A 30 -12.10 12.44 -0.25
CA ALA A 30 -13.25 12.62 0.63
C ALA A 30 -13.64 11.34 1.37
N PHE A 31 -13.54 10.16 0.72
CA PHE A 31 -13.73 8.88 1.42
C PHE A 31 -12.70 8.71 2.54
N LEU A 32 -11.41 8.92 2.26
CA LEU A 32 -10.35 8.78 3.26
C LEU A 32 -10.48 9.82 4.39
N ALA A 33 -10.90 11.04 4.06
CA ALA A 33 -11.14 12.10 5.04
C ALA A 33 -12.19 11.75 6.09
N GLU A 34 -13.22 11.00 5.69
CA GLU A 34 -14.30 10.53 6.56
C GLU A 34 -14.03 9.14 7.16
N ALA A 35 -13.13 8.37 6.54
CA ALA A 35 -12.91 6.98 6.93
C ALA A 35 -12.31 6.88 8.33
N HIS A 36 -12.70 5.85 9.08
CA HIS A 36 -11.97 5.38 10.25
C HIS A 36 -11.46 3.96 10.00
N VAL A 37 -10.47 3.53 10.77
CA VAL A 37 -9.86 2.21 10.65
C VAL A 37 -10.33 1.31 11.78
N CYS A 38 -10.71 0.08 11.44
CA CYS A 38 -10.91 -1.01 12.38
C CYS A 38 -10.20 -2.28 11.90
N SER A 39 -9.94 -3.21 12.80
CA SER A 39 -9.57 -4.58 12.43
C SER A 39 -10.82 -5.43 12.23
N ALA A 40 -10.75 -6.43 11.35
CA ALA A 40 -11.78 -7.46 11.22
C ALA A 40 -11.25 -8.78 11.79
N ALA A 41 -12.00 -9.43 12.66
CA ALA A 41 -11.68 -10.75 13.19
C ALA A 41 -12.82 -11.74 12.84
N PRO A 42 -12.51 -12.99 12.45
CA PRO A 42 -13.55 -13.95 12.12
C PRO A 42 -14.38 -14.30 13.36
N ASP A 43 -15.56 -14.87 13.15
CA ASP A 43 -16.42 -15.33 14.24
C ASP A 43 -15.67 -16.28 15.19
N GLY A 44 -15.85 -16.09 16.49
CA GLY A 44 -15.17 -16.86 17.54
C GLY A 44 -13.70 -16.53 17.78
N SER A 45 -13.07 -15.65 17.00
CA SER A 45 -11.66 -15.28 17.20
C SER A 45 -11.41 -14.55 18.52
N SER A 46 -10.30 -14.88 19.19
CA SER A 46 -9.81 -14.18 20.38
C SER A 46 -8.88 -13.01 20.07
N ASN A 47 -8.50 -12.81 18.79
CA ASN A 47 -7.58 -11.76 18.38
C ASN A 47 -8.20 -10.38 18.49
N ARG A 48 -7.47 -9.44 19.10
CA ARG A 48 -7.94 -8.10 19.46
C ARG A 48 -6.83 -7.07 19.24
N THR A 49 -7.14 -5.94 18.60
CA THR A 49 -6.19 -4.86 18.29
C THR A 49 -6.38 -3.60 19.13
N GLU A 50 -7.25 -3.63 20.13
CA GLU A 50 -7.56 -2.51 21.03
C GLU A 50 -6.34 -2.04 21.82
N LYS A 51 -5.37 -2.92 22.08
CA LYS A 51 -4.07 -2.56 22.69
C LYS A 51 -3.34 -1.46 21.90
N TRP A 52 -3.58 -1.38 20.61
CA TRP A 52 -2.99 -0.38 19.73
C TRP A 52 -4.01 0.65 19.30
N ASP A 53 -5.08 0.92 20.06
CA ASP A 53 -6.12 1.92 19.75
C ASP A 53 -6.76 1.73 18.36
N VAL A 54 -6.94 0.48 17.95
CA VAL A 54 -7.72 0.11 16.77
C VAL A 54 -8.88 -0.79 17.23
N PRO A 55 -10.14 -0.42 16.97
CA PRO A 55 -11.27 -1.27 17.34
C PRO A 55 -11.31 -2.54 16.49
N THR A 56 -11.66 -3.67 17.09
CA THR A 56 -11.86 -4.94 16.38
C THR A 56 -13.35 -5.19 16.15
N ILE A 57 -13.75 -5.38 14.89
CA ILE A 57 -15.09 -5.85 14.53
C ILE A 57 -15.05 -7.38 14.39
N SER A 58 -15.85 -8.07 15.19
CA SER A 58 -16.11 -9.50 15.01
C SER A 58 -17.10 -9.71 13.86
N LEU A 59 -16.71 -10.53 12.90
CA LEU A 59 -17.57 -10.90 11.77
C LEU A 59 -18.66 -11.87 12.22
N ALA A 60 -19.77 -11.88 11.49
CA ALA A 60 -20.84 -12.84 11.75
C ALA A 60 -20.43 -14.26 11.34
N ALA A 61 -21.04 -15.27 11.96
CA ALA A 61 -20.86 -16.66 11.58
C ALA A 61 -21.15 -16.86 10.08
N GLY A 62 -20.18 -17.41 9.35
CA GLY A 62 -20.29 -17.67 7.91
C GLY A 62 -20.00 -16.46 7.02
N GLU A 63 -19.69 -15.28 7.57
CA GLU A 63 -19.17 -14.16 6.78
C GLU A 63 -17.81 -14.53 6.16
N PRO A 64 -17.56 -14.20 4.88
CA PRO A 64 -16.26 -14.45 4.26
C PRO A 64 -15.13 -13.75 5.02
N PHE A 65 -14.05 -14.50 5.28
CA PHE A 65 -12.82 -13.99 5.88
C PHE A 65 -11.65 -14.35 4.96
N PRO A 66 -10.70 -13.43 4.68
CA PRO A 66 -9.75 -13.57 3.56
C PRO A 66 -8.73 -14.70 3.72
N PHE A 67 -8.54 -15.22 4.94
CA PHE A 67 -7.60 -16.29 5.29
C PHE A 67 -8.03 -16.94 6.62
N PRO A 68 -7.47 -18.08 7.06
CA PRO A 68 -7.79 -18.66 8.37
C PRO A 68 -7.53 -17.69 9.54
N ASP A 69 -8.23 -17.86 10.67
CA ASP A 69 -7.99 -17.04 11.88
C ASP A 69 -6.50 -17.10 12.27
N PRO A 70 -5.78 -15.97 12.29
CA PRO A 70 -4.34 -16.00 12.52
C PRO A 70 -3.99 -16.25 14.00
N ASP A 71 -2.75 -16.69 14.27
CA ASP A 71 -2.26 -16.82 15.65
C ASP A 71 -1.93 -15.47 16.33
N SER A 72 -2.02 -14.36 15.59
CA SER A 72 -1.67 -13.03 16.06
C SER A 72 -2.67 -11.97 15.62
N PRO A 73 -3.03 -11.00 16.50
CA PRO A 73 -3.86 -9.87 16.09
C PRO A 73 -3.17 -8.96 15.08
N ALA A 74 -1.84 -9.03 14.98
CA ALA A 74 -1.05 -8.17 14.10
C ALA A 74 -1.29 -8.44 12.60
N THR A 75 -1.85 -9.61 12.27
CA THR A 75 -2.16 -10.03 10.90
C THR A 75 -3.65 -9.94 10.57
N LEU A 76 -4.50 -9.46 11.48
CA LEU A 76 -5.90 -9.22 11.15
C LEU A 76 -6.03 -8.22 9.98
N PRO A 77 -6.99 -8.40 9.06
CA PRO A 77 -7.32 -7.40 8.05
C PRO A 77 -7.72 -6.07 8.69
N ALA A 78 -7.44 -4.98 8.00
CA ALA A 78 -7.98 -3.67 8.32
C ALA A 78 -9.19 -3.38 7.42
N ARG A 79 -10.15 -2.59 7.92
CA ARG A 79 -11.22 -2.00 7.11
C ARG A 79 -11.19 -0.49 7.29
N LEU A 80 -11.20 0.23 6.17
CA LEU A 80 -11.48 1.67 6.11
C LEU A 80 -12.99 1.84 5.94
N ILE A 81 -13.65 2.52 6.88
CA ILE A 81 -15.12 2.64 6.91
C ILE A 81 -15.53 4.10 6.93
N ALA A 82 -16.35 4.52 5.96
CA ALA A 82 -16.95 5.86 5.87
C ALA A 82 -18.45 5.75 5.57
N GLY A 83 -19.27 5.84 6.62
CA GLY A 83 -20.71 5.56 6.52
C GLY A 83 -20.95 4.10 6.10
N GLU A 84 -21.69 3.90 5.01
CA GLU A 84 -21.96 2.57 4.44
C GLU A 84 -20.84 2.06 3.51
N ARG A 85 -19.85 2.90 3.20
CA ARG A 85 -18.74 2.53 2.31
C ARG A 85 -17.62 1.89 3.11
N MET A 86 -17.07 0.80 2.57
CA MET A 86 -15.97 0.06 3.20
C MET A 86 -14.94 -0.41 2.18
N ILE A 87 -13.66 -0.29 2.53
CA ILE A 87 -12.54 -0.90 1.80
C ILE A 87 -11.77 -1.81 2.76
N GLU A 88 -11.68 -3.09 2.42
CA GLU A 88 -10.85 -4.06 3.15
C GLU A 88 -9.40 -4.01 2.66
N VAL A 89 -8.47 -4.03 3.61
CA VAL A 89 -7.02 -4.06 3.37
C VAL A 89 -6.45 -5.26 4.11
N ALA A 90 -6.05 -6.29 3.37
CA ALA A 90 -5.75 -7.62 3.92
C ALA A 90 -4.46 -8.24 3.37
N TYR A 91 -3.71 -7.50 2.54
CA TYR A 91 -2.63 -8.08 1.73
C TYR A 91 -1.52 -8.76 2.55
N TRP A 92 -1.29 -8.31 3.80
CA TRP A 92 -0.25 -8.81 4.71
C TRP A 92 -0.60 -10.12 5.41
N GLY A 93 -1.89 -10.42 5.57
CA GLY A 93 -2.36 -11.68 6.14
C GLY A 93 -2.71 -12.72 5.08
N ASP A 94 -2.62 -12.36 3.79
CA ASP A 94 -2.95 -13.19 2.65
C ASP A 94 -2.20 -14.54 2.69
N ALA A 95 -2.96 -15.61 2.94
CA ALA A 95 -2.50 -16.99 2.97
C ALA A 95 -2.82 -17.76 1.68
N THR A 96 -3.17 -17.04 0.59
CA THR A 96 -3.33 -17.66 -0.73
C THR A 96 -1.97 -18.06 -1.32
N SER A 97 -1.98 -18.61 -2.53
CA SER A 97 -0.73 -18.92 -3.27
C SER A 97 0.04 -17.67 -3.74
N ARG A 98 -0.53 -16.47 -3.58
CA ARG A 98 0.11 -15.21 -3.94
C ARG A 98 1.14 -14.84 -2.88
N ASP A 99 2.28 -14.29 -3.30
CA ASP A 99 3.23 -13.72 -2.33
C ASP A 99 2.51 -12.61 -1.56
N ASN A 100 2.61 -12.66 -0.23
CA ASN A 100 2.01 -11.63 0.61
C ASN A 100 2.72 -10.27 0.47
N VAL A 101 3.91 -10.24 -0.16
CA VAL A 101 4.78 -9.08 -0.32
C VAL A 101 4.87 -8.34 1.01
N LYS A 102 5.15 -9.09 2.09
CA LYS A 102 5.11 -8.54 3.44
C LYS A 102 6.23 -7.51 3.63
N PHE A 103 5.84 -6.24 3.65
CA PHE A 103 6.66 -5.13 4.15
C PHE A 103 6.54 -5.05 5.69
N TRP A 104 6.23 -3.89 6.27
CA TRP A 104 6.25 -3.70 7.73
C TRP A 104 4.94 -4.04 8.47
N ALA A 105 3.85 -4.35 7.75
CA ALA A 105 2.58 -4.73 8.36
C ALA A 105 2.71 -5.99 9.24
N GLY A 106 2.39 -5.86 10.53
CA GLY A 106 2.51 -6.95 11.50
C GLY A 106 3.93 -7.16 12.03
N ALA A 107 4.93 -6.38 11.61
CA ALA A 107 6.31 -6.50 12.07
C ALA A 107 6.44 -6.09 13.54
N GLY A 108 7.17 -6.89 14.33
CA GLY A 108 7.31 -6.64 15.77
C GLY A 108 5.99 -6.72 16.56
N GLY A 109 4.95 -7.32 15.97
CA GLY A 109 3.61 -7.39 16.55
C GLY A 109 2.76 -6.12 16.37
N TYR A 110 3.24 -5.10 15.65
CA TYR A 110 2.46 -3.89 15.37
C TYR A 110 1.47 -4.13 14.22
N PRO A 111 0.15 -4.05 14.45
CA PRO A 111 -0.84 -4.44 13.44
C PRO A 111 -0.80 -3.58 12.18
N GLY A 112 -1.06 -4.20 11.02
CA GLY A 112 -1.24 -3.45 9.76
C GLY A 112 -2.37 -2.41 9.85
N ALA A 113 -3.43 -2.70 10.60
CA ALA A 113 -4.50 -1.74 10.87
C ALA A 113 -4.02 -0.52 11.67
N ALA A 114 -3.07 -0.68 12.58
CA ALA A 114 -2.50 0.43 13.33
C ALA A 114 -1.64 1.33 12.42
N LEU A 115 -0.82 0.75 11.54
CA LEU A 115 -0.09 1.51 10.51
C LEU A 115 -1.04 2.29 9.58
N LEU A 116 -2.15 1.67 9.18
CA LEU A 116 -3.14 2.31 8.31
C LEU A 116 -3.82 3.48 9.02
N ARG A 117 -4.16 3.33 10.30
CA ARG A 117 -4.70 4.42 11.12
C ARG A 117 -3.67 5.54 11.27
N ASP A 118 -2.43 5.23 11.66
CA ASP A 118 -1.37 6.24 11.84
C ASP A 118 -1.19 7.09 10.57
N ALA A 119 -1.13 6.44 9.40
CA ALA A 119 -1.03 7.14 8.12
C ALA A 119 -2.26 8.01 7.82
N LEU A 120 -3.46 7.54 8.18
CA LEU A 120 -4.71 8.29 7.99
C LEU A 120 -4.78 9.51 8.91
N ASP A 121 -4.32 9.38 10.15
CA ASP A 121 -4.29 10.45 11.14
C ASP A 121 -3.33 11.57 10.74
N LEU A 122 -2.19 11.23 10.12
CA LEU A 122 -1.25 12.22 9.57
C LEU A 122 -1.83 13.08 8.43
N MET A 123 -2.91 12.61 7.79
CA MET A 123 -3.58 13.32 6.71
C MET A 123 -4.81 14.13 7.17
N ARG A 124 -5.22 14.01 8.44
CA ARG A 124 -6.39 14.73 8.97
C ARG A 124 -6.18 16.24 8.86
N GLY A 125 -7.12 16.92 8.21
CA GLY A 125 -7.06 18.36 7.98
C GLY A 125 -6.16 18.78 6.81
N ARG A 126 -5.52 17.83 6.10
CA ARG A 126 -4.56 18.10 5.01
C ARG A 126 -5.02 17.60 3.65
N TRP A 127 -6.29 17.23 3.53
CA TRP A 127 -6.84 16.64 2.31
C TRP A 127 -6.87 17.59 1.12
N GLU A 128 -7.06 18.89 1.37
CA GLU A 128 -7.01 19.92 0.33
C GLU A 128 -5.60 20.06 -0.27
N GLU A 129 -4.54 19.88 0.54
CA GLU A 129 -3.15 19.88 0.05
C GLU A 129 -2.90 18.74 -0.96
N ALA A 130 -3.62 17.62 -0.81
CA ALA A 130 -3.46 16.41 -1.62
C ALA A 130 -4.29 16.42 -2.91
N ARG A 131 -5.09 17.46 -3.15
CA ARG A 131 -6.10 17.47 -4.23
C ARG A 131 -5.48 17.33 -5.63
N ASP A 132 -4.46 18.14 -5.90
CA ASP A 132 -3.85 18.24 -7.22
C ASP A 132 -2.63 17.31 -7.37
N ASP A 133 -1.94 17.04 -6.25
CA ASP A 133 -0.78 16.15 -6.21
C ASP A 133 -0.80 15.29 -4.93
N PRO A 134 -1.60 14.22 -4.90
CA PRO A 134 -1.77 13.40 -3.70
C PRO A 134 -0.49 12.69 -3.24
N PHE A 135 0.53 12.57 -4.10
CA PHE A 135 1.75 11.83 -3.79
C PHE A 135 2.90 12.72 -3.29
N SER A 136 2.72 14.04 -3.22
CA SER A 136 3.73 14.96 -2.68
C SER A 136 3.45 15.45 -1.26
N VAL A 137 2.29 15.15 -0.70
CA VAL A 137 1.97 15.55 0.68
C VAL A 137 2.78 14.71 1.67
N SER A 138 3.76 15.35 2.29
CA SER A 138 4.67 14.73 3.25
C SER A 138 4.27 15.00 4.70
N ALA A 139 4.65 14.11 5.61
CA ALA A 139 4.45 14.27 7.05
C ALA A 139 5.58 13.59 7.84
N VAL A 140 5.86 14.10 9.05
CA VAL A 140 6.74 13.40 10.00
C VAL A 140 6.06 12.09 10.40
N GLN A 141 6.74 10.97 10.15
CA GLN A 141 6.13 9.65 10.23
C GLN A 141 7.03 8.67 10.99
N THR A 142 6.63 8.35 12.22
CA THR A 142 7.35 7.44 13.12
C THR A 142 7.19 5.97 12.73
N SER A 143 6.04 5.59 12.14
CA SER A 143 5.73 4.24 11.67
C SER A 143 5.20 4.30 10.23
N SER A 144 5.60 3.38 9.34
CA SER A 144 5.06 3.29 7.98
C SER A 144 5.07 1.85 7.46
N PHE A 145 4.34 1.61 6.37
CA PHE A 145 4.38 0.31 5.69
C PHE A 145 5.69 0.08 4.94
N ARG A 146 6.41 1.16 4.57
CA ARG A 146 7.65 1.17 3.77
C ARG A 146 7.45 0.89 2.28
N PHE A 147 6.33 1.36 1.75
CA PHE A 147 6.08 1.34 0.30
C PHE A 147 6.72 2.51 -0.42
N ASP A 148 7.03 3.60 0.30
CA ASP A 148 7.66 4.77 -0.28
C ASP A 148 9.17 4.80 0.00
N TRP A 149 9.94 4.56 -1.05
CA TRP A 149 11.41 4.60 -1.00
C TRP A 149 11.96 5.95 -0.54
N ARG A 150 11.25 7.07 -0.78
CA ARG A 150 11.71 8.43 -0.40
C ARG A 150 11.86 8.62 1.10
N ARG A 151 11.18 7.80 1.91
CA ARG A 151 11.31 7.80 3.38
C ARG A 151 12.47 6.95 3.86
N ASP A 152 12.78 5.85 3.17
CA ASP A 152 13.67 4.83 3.71
C ASP A 152 15.13 5.33 3.76
N TYR A 153 15.77 5.05 4.89
CA TYR A 153 17.14 5.47 5.22
C TYR A 153 18.16 4.37 4.92
N VAL A 154 17.75 3.22 4.39
CA VAL A 154 18.64 2.10 4.07
C VAL A 154 19.72 2.46 3.04
N PRO A 155 19.49 3.36 2.07
CA PRO A 155 20.59 3.87 1.23
C PRO A 155 21.69 4.62 2.02
N LEU A 156 21.42 5.05 3.26
CA LEU A 156 22.37 5.74 4.15
C LEU A 156 23.06 4.78 5.15
N ASP A 157 22.85 3.45 5.04
CA ASP A 157 23.20 2.40 6.02
C ASP A 157 24.72 2.13 6.19
N ALA A 158 25.56 3.15 6.04
CA ALA A 158 26.93 3.17 6.52
C ALA A 158 26.98 3.48 8.04
N GLY A 159 26.21 2.72 8.84
CA GLY A 159 26.14 2.88 10.31
C GLY A 159 25.19 3.98 10.79
N PHE A 160 24.16 4.33 10.00
CA PHE A 160 23.18 5.36 10.35
C PHE A 160 21.88 4.72 10.87
N SER A 161 21.54 5.01 12.13
CA SER A 161 20.26 4.62 12.73
C SER A 161 19.52 5.88 13.18
N PRO A 162 18.32 6.18 12.63
CA PRO A 162 17.53 7.33 13.10
C PRO A 162 17.30 7.32 14.61
N ASN A 163 17.21 6.13 15.22
CA ASN A 163 17.03 5.97 16.67
C ASN A 163 18.27 6.41 17.49
N GLU A 164 19.45 6.45 16.88
CA GLU A 164 20.69 6.91 17.51
C GLU A 164 20.89 8.44 17.34
N HIS A 165 20.03 9.09 16.57
CA HIS A 165 20.10 10.51 16.24
C HIS A 165 18.77 11.21 16.59
N GLY A 166 18.61 11.63 17.84
CA GLY A 166 17.34 12.15 18.38
C GLY A 166 16.75 13.39 17.69
N ASP A 167 17.53 14.12 16.90
CA ASP A 167 17.10 15.31 16.15
C ASP A 167 16.71 15.01 14.69
N VAL A 168 16.85 13.76 14.24
CA VAL A 168 16.48 13.37 12.87
C VAL A 168 15.01 12.96 12.84
N GLN A 169 14.23 13.67 12.02
CA GLN A 169 12.84 13.32 11.76
C GLN A 169 12.71 12.57 10.43
N MET A 170 12.09 11.39 10.50
CA MET A 170 11.74 10.63 9.30
C MET A 170 10.49 11.24 8.67
N VAL A 171 10.62 11.73 7.45
CA VAL A 171 9.51 12.28 6.66
C VAL A 171 9.05 11.24 5.66
N GLY A 172 7.76 10.93 5.67
CA GLY A 172 7.11 10.00 4.75
C GLY A 172 5.97 10.66 3.98
N TYR A 173 5.32 9.86 3.13
CA TYR A 173 4.19 10.27 2.30
C TYR A 173 2.98 9.37 2.61
N PRO A 174 2.17 9.71 3.64
CA PRO A 174 1.18 8.79 4.19
C PRO A 174 0.15 8.32 3.16
N LEU A 175 -0.23 9.19 2.21
CA LEU A 175 -1.21 8.83 1.19
C LEU A 175 -0.67 7.80 0.19
N VAL A 176 0.64 7.81 -0.11
CA VAL A 176 1.30 6.77 -0.91
C VAL A 176 1.22 5.43 -0.17
N GLU A 177 1.51 5.43 1.14
CA GLU A 177 1.46 4.22 1.96
C GLU A 177 0.05 3.61 2.03
N ILE A 178 -0.98 4.44 2.23
CA ILE A 178 -2.41 4.02 2.25
C ILE A 178 -2.82 3.42 0.91
N LEU A 179 -2.56 4.14 -0.19
CA LEU A 179 -3.01 3.72 -1.52
C LEU A 179 -2.26 2.50 -2.03
N ALA A 180 -0.97 2.37 -1.70
CA ALA A 180 -0.19 1.16 -1.97
C ALA A 180 -0.74 -0.06 -1.21
N ALA A 181 -1.09 0.09 0.08
CA ALA A 181 -1.67 -1.00 0.87
C ALA A 181 -3.02 -1.48 0.29
N ILE A 182 -3.89 -0.55 -0.12
CA ILE A 182 -5.16 -0.85 -0.80
C ILE A 182 -4.88 -1.55 -2.14
N GLY A 183 -4.00 -0.98 -2.96
CA GLY A 183 -3.65 -1.54 -4.27
C GLY A 183 -3.12 -2.97 -4.18
N LEU A 184 -2.22 -3.21 -3.22
CA LEU A 184 -1.67 -4.54 -2.98
C LEU A 184 -2.72 -5.54 -2.58
N SER A 185 -3.82 -5.17 -1.92
CA SER A 185 -4.91 -6.12 -1.60
C SER A 185 -5.56 -6.73 -2.86
N HIS A 186 -5.41 -6.09 -4.03
CA HIS A 186 -6.02 -6.54 -5.28
C HIS A 186 -5.05 -7.06 -6.34
N ALA A 187 -3.77 -6.69 -6.29
CA ALA A 187 -2.77 -7.17 -7.22
C ALA A 187 -1.39 -7.20 -6.56
N ARG A 188 -0.51 -8.10 -7.01
CA ARG A 188 0.86 -8.19 -6.49
C ARG A 188 1.86 -8.06 -7.64
N PRO A 189 3.03 -7.46 -7.40
CA PRO A 189 4.17 -7.63 -8.28
C PRO A 189 4.52 -9.12 -8.43
N LEU A 190 5.10 -9.49 -9.56
CA LEU A 190 5.64 -10.82 -9.78
C LEU A 190 6.88 -11.02 -8.89
N ARG A 191 6.85 -12.04 -8.04
CA ARG A 191 8.03 -12.44 -7.28
C ARG A 191 9.02 -13.18 -8.18
N ILE A 192 10.25 -12.66 -8.28
CA ILE A 192 11.37 -13.32 -8.96
C ILE A 192 12.20 -14.10 -7.94
N ASP A 193 12.48 -13.48 -6.79
CA ASP A 193 13.15 -14.08 -5.64
C ASP A 193 12.60 -13.49 -4.33
N LYS A 194 13.05 -13.94 -3.17
CA LYS A 194 12.63 -13.50 -1.82
C LYS A 194 12.63 -11.97 -1.65
N LEU A 195 13.63 -11.31 -2.22
CA LEU A 195 13.83 -9.87 -2.14
C LEU A 195 13.81 -9.19 -3.52
N LEU A 196 13.38 -9.92 -4.55
CA LEU A 196 13.41 -9.41 -5.92
C LEU A 196 12.04 -9.55 -6.56
N TYR A 197 11.49 -8.42 -6.96
CA TYR A 197 10.16 -8.33 -7.56
C TYR A 197 10.24 -7.65 -8.92
N ARG A 198 9.25 -7.94 -9.74
CA ARG A 198 9.02 -7.27 -11.00
C ARG A 198 7.59 -6.79 -11.06
N TYR A 199 7.35 -5.58 -11.54
CA TYR A 199 6.00 -5.11 -11.84
C TYR A 199 5.94 -4.41 -13.19
N GLY A 200 4.76 -4.39 -13.78
CA GLY A 200 4.49 -3.70 -15.03
C GLY A 200 3.41 -2.62 -14.87
N VAL A 201 3.47 -1.64 -15.75
CA VAL A 201 2.44 -0.59 -15.88
C VAL A 201 2.11 -0.39 -17.36
N ILE A 202 0.86 -0.03 -17.66
CA ILE A 202 0.37 0.11 -19.04
C ILE A 202 0.24 1.60 -19.39
N GLY A 203 0.62 1.95 -20.62
CA GLY A 203 0.53 3.31 -21.14
C GLY A 203 -0.80 3.59 -21.83
N THR A 204 -1.25 4.85 -21.86
CA THR A 204 -2.55 5.26 -22.42
C THR A 204 -2.56 5.47 -23.93
N GLN A 205 -1.48 5.09 -24.63
CA GLN A 205 -1.31 5.36 -26.07
C GLN A 205 -2.45 4.79 -26.92
N GLU A 206 -3.01 3.65 -26.50
CA GLU A 206 -4.09 2.98 -27.22
C GLU A 206 -5.47 3.30 -26.63
N ALA A 207 -5.60 3.28 -25.29
CA ALA A 207 -6.84 3.49 -24.56
C ALA A 207 -6.58 3.69 -23.05
N LEU A 208 -7.63 4.01 -22.31
CA LEU A 208 -7.66 3.78 -20.87
C LEU A 208 -8.11 2.34 -20.59
N PHE A 209 -7.48 1.69 -19.61
CA PHE A 209 -7.70 0.28 -19.35
C PHE A 209 -8.55 0.04 -18.11
N ALA A 210 -9.40 -0.99 -18.16
CA ALA A 210 -10.15 -1.44 -16.99
C ALA A 210 -9.20 -1.85 -15.84
N PRO A 211 -9.64 -1.73 -14.57
CA PRO A 211 -8.80 -2.08 -13.41
C PRO A 211 -8.22 -3.49 -13.47
N LEU A 212 -8.93 -4.46 -14.07
CA LEU A 212 -8.45 -5.83 -14.21
C LEU A 212 -7.15 -5.91 -15.05
N LEU A 213 -7.03 -5.12 -16.10
CA LEU A 213 -5.84 -5.10 -16.96
C LEU A 213 -4.67 -4.40 -16.26
N LEU A 214 -4.94 -3.32 -15.53
CA LEU A 214 -3.92 -2.65 -14.71
C LEU A 214 -3.35 -3.60 -13.64
N ARG A 215 -4.21 -4.40 -13.00
CA ARG A 215 -3.82 -5.43 -12.03
C ARG A 215 -3.00 -6.55 -12.69
N ALA A 216 -3.41 -6.99 -13.88
CA ALA A 216 -2.67 -8.00 -14.65
C ALA A 216 -1.27 -7.50 -15.06
N ALA A 217 -1.16 -6.23 -15.47
CA ALA A 217 0.12 -5.61 -15.77
C ALA A 217 1.03 -5.51 -14.54
N LEU A 218 0.49 -5.15 -13.37
CA LEU A 218 1.25 -5.13 -12.12
C LEU A 218 1.88 -6.50 -11.85
N GLY A 219 1.13 -7.58 -12.07
CA GLY A 219 1.60 -8.95 -11.99
C GLY A 219 2.41 -9.45 -13.19
N CYS A 220 2.82 -8.57 -14.11
CA CYS A 220 3.60 -8.87 -15.31
C CYS A 220 2.96 -9.87 -16.28
N ALA A 221 1.64 -9.97 -16.33
CA ALA A 221 0.95 -10.79 -17.33
C ALA A 221 1.37 -10.36 -18.77
N PRO A 222 1.50 -11.29 -19.72
CA PRO A 222 1.76 -10.96 -21.12
C PRO A 222 0.53 -10.30 -21.72
N LEU A 223 0.56 -8.97 -21.84
CA LEU A 223 -0.52 -8.17 -22.40
C LEU A 223 -0.08 -7.58 -23.74
N PRO A 224 -0.99 -7.45 -24.72
CA PRO A 224 -0.67 -6.95 -26.06
C PRO A 224 -0.61 -5.42 -26.14
N PHE A 225 -0.35 -4.73 -25.03
CA PHE A 225 -0.40 -3.27 -24.93
C PHE A 225 0.98 -2.69 -24.65
N ALA A 226 1.20 -1.44 -25.03
CA ALA A 226 2.38 -0.68 -24.61
C ALA A 226 2.53 -0.70 -23.08
N ARG A 227 3.66 -1.20 -22.60
CA ARG A 227 3.94 -1.37 -21.16
C ARG A 227 5.39 -1.06 -20.83
N ARG A 228 5.62 -0.59 -19.61
CA ARG A 228 6.96 -0.48 -19.01
C ARG A 228 7.05 -1.48 -17.86
N GLN A 229 8.22 -2.09 -17.68
CA GLN A 229 8.47 -3.06 -16.62
C GLN A 229 9.58 -2.54 -15.71
N PHE A 230 9.46 -2.86 -14.43
CA PHE A 230 10.34 -2.38 -13.40
C PHE A 230 10.77 -3.54 -12.52
N ARG A 231 12.07 -3.61 -12.26
CA ARG A 231 12.68 -4.49 -11.27
C ARG A 231 12.78 -3.72 -9.95
N MET A 232 12.23 -4.30 -8.89
CA MET A 232 12.22 -3.74 -7.54
C MET A 232 13.02 -4.64 -6.61
N GLU A 233 14.13 -4.11 -6.10
CA GLU A 233 14.99 -4.77 -5.13
C GLU A 233 14.59 -4.36 -3.72
N LEU A 234 14.45 -5.36 -2.85
CA LEU A 234 14.06 -5.18 -1.47
C LEU A 234 15.22 -5.52 -0.52
N GLY A 235 15.20 -4.92 0.66
CA GLY A 235 16.15 -5.18 1.74
C GLY A 235 15.46 -5.43 3.06
N TRP A 236 16.24 -5.84 4.06
CA TRP A 236 15.77 -5.99 5.44
C TRP A 236 16.14 -4.73 6.22
N PRO A 237 15.18 -3.93 6.70
CA PRO A 237 15.49 -2.84 7.60
C PRO A 237 15.74 -3.42 8.99
N GLY A 238 17.02 -3.64 9.31
CA GLY A 238 17.43 -4.32 10.54
C GLY A 238 17.55 -5.83 10.36
N GLN A 239 16.64 -6.60 10.95
CA GLN A 239 16.78 -8.07 11.02
C GLN A 239 16.21 -8.78 9.78
N GLU A 240 16.95 -9.77 9.29
CA GLU A 240 16.48 -10.66 8.23
C GLU A 240 15.12 -11.30 8.57
N ASN A 241 14.22 -11.36 7.59
CA ASN A 241 12.88 -11.97 7.69
C ASN A 241 11.85 -11.24 8.56
N GLN A 242 12.19 -10.08 9.14
CA GLN A 242 11.24 -9.32 9.94
C GLN A 242 10.27 -8.51 9.07
N ALA A 243 10.82 -7.72 8.16
CA ALA A 243 10.08 -6.83 7.27
C ALA A 243 10.94 -6.44 6.07
N ARG A 244 10.33 -6.00 4.99
CA ARG A 244 11.02 -5.56 3.77
C ARG A 244 10.93 -4.05 3.60
N CYS A 245 11.89 -3.47 2.90
CA CYS A 245 11.89 -2.09 2.39
C CYS A 245 12.37 -2.08 0.94
N ILE A 246 12.08 -1.01 0.20
CA ILE A 246 12.58 -0.83 -1.16
C ILE A 246 14.01 -0.26 -1.07
N LEU A 247 14.95 -0.90 -1.77
CA LEU A 247 16.32 -0.42 -1.93
C LEU A 247 16.49 0.37 -3.22
N GLU A 248 15.97 -0.20 -4.29
CA GLU A 248 16.13 0.32 -5.64
C GLU A 248 14.97 -0.14 -6.52
N VAL A 249 14.58 0.71 -7.46
CA VAL A 249 13.69 0.37 -8.56
C VAL A 249 14.34 0.80 -9.87
N THR A 250 14.54 -0.14 -10.77
CA THR A 250 15.10 0.10 -12.11
C THR A 250 14.09 -0.28 -13.17
N GLU A 251 13.96 0.55 -14.20
CA GLU A 251 13.21 0.17 -15.40
C GLU A 251 13.99 -0.88 -16.18
N GLU A 252 13.31 -1.95 -16.59
CA GLU A 252 13.86 -2.96 -17.48
C GLU A 252 13.49 -2.63 -18.93
N THR A 253 14.50 -2.55 -19.81
CA THR A 253 14.27 -2.47 -21.24
C THR A 253 13.70 -3.80 -21.73
N ILE A 254 12.44 -3.79 -22.19
CA ILE A 254 11.79 -4.97 -22.76
C ILE A 254 12.41 -5.19 -24.15
N SER A 255 13.25 -6.23 -24.29
CA SER A 255 13.81 -6.68 -25.56
C SER A 255 12.80 -7.46 -26.40
#